data_AF-A0A971ZZH5-F1
#
_entry.id   AF-A0A971ZZH5-F1
#
_cell.length_a   1.000
_cell.length_b   1.000
_cell.length_c   1.000
_cell.angle_alpha   90.00
_cell.angle_beta   90.00
_cell.angle_gamma   90.00
#
_symmetry.space_group_name_H-M   'P 1'
#
loop_
_entity.id
_entity.type
_entity.pdbx_description
1 polymer ?
#
loop_
_entity_poly.entity_id
_entity_poly.type
_entity_poly.pdbx_seq_one_letter_code
_entity_poly.pdbx_strand_id
1 'polypeptide(L)'
;MYYVGIDIGSTASKVSVFHDDELKLNFVMPTGWSSVESSNRIRERLKDEGIDIEEAKVVATGYGRVSVPYAHKTITEITCHGKGAYYLTGSDLTTVVDIGGQDTKVITIEEGNVTNFIMNDKCA
;
A
#
# COMPACT_ATOMS: atom_id res chain seq x y z
N MET A 1 -8.24 -17.49 -2.94
CA MET A 1 -6.76 -17.29 -2.84
C MET A 1 -6.50 -15.97 -2.11
N TYR A 2 -5.43 -15.85 -1.31
CA TYR A 2 -5.13 -14.59 -0.61
C TYR A 2 -4.31 -13.62 -1.47
N TYR A 3 -4.71 -12.35 -1.47
CA TYR A 3 -3.99 -11.22 -2.05
C TYR A 3 -3.64 -10.24 -0.95
N VAL A 4 -2.36 -9.91 -0.80
CA VAL A 4 -1.83 -9.09 0.28
C VAL A 4 -1.21 -7.83 -0.31
N GLY A 5 -1.77 -6.67 0.03
CA GLY A 5 -1.19 -5.37 -0.23
C GLY A 5 -0.47 -4.85 1.02
N ILE A 6 0.82 -4.51 0.89
CA ILE A 6 1.63 -3.96 1.97
C ILE A 6 2.12 -2.58 1.56
N ASP A 7 1.75 -1.55 2.31
CA ASP A 7 2.24 -0.18 2.14
C ASP A 7 3.12 0.21 3.33
N ILE A 8 4.44 0.24 3.13
CA ILE A 8 5.40 0.71 4.14
C ILE A 8 5.73 2.18 3.87
N GLY A 9 5.00 3.08 4.52
CA GLY A 9 5.29 4.52 4.50
C GLY A 9 6.33 4.91 5.56
N SER A 10 6.71 6.19 5.57
CA SER A 10 7.70 6.73 6.52
C SER A 10 7.21 6.73 7.97
N THR A 11 5.92 6.98 8.20
CA THR A 11 5.31 7.01 9.54
C THR A 11 4.59 5.71 9.90
N ALA A 12 3.81 5.19 8.96
CA ALA A 12 2.93 4.06 9.18
C ALA A 12 3.04 3.02 8.06
N SER A 13 2.96 1.76 8.46
CA SER A 13 2.81 0.60 7.59
C SER A 13 1.37 0.13 7.64
N LYS A 14 0.77 -0.09 6.46
CA LYS A 14 -0.62 -0.53 6.30
C LYS A 14 -0.64 -1.84 5.52
N VAL A 15 -1.57 -2.73 5.88
CA VAL A 15 -1.71 -4.02 5.25
C VAL A 15 -3.18 -4.30 5.02
N SER A 16 -3.53 -4.64 3.78
CA SER A 16 -4.86 -5.09 3.39
C SER A 16 -4.76 -6.49 2.78
N VAL A 17 -5.58 -7.40 3.25
CA VAL A 17 -5.66 -8.78 2.77
C VAL A 17 -7.03 -9.05 2.22
N PHE A 18 -7.06 -9.42 0.96
CA PHE A 18 -8.25 -9.88 0.27
C PHE A 18 -8.22 -11.40 0.16
N HIS A 19 -9.38 -12.04 0.29
CA HIS A 19 -9.59 -13.40 -0.18
C HIS A 19 -10.58 -13.33 -1.32
N ASP A 20 -10.12 -13.69 -2.52
CA ASP A 20 -10.82 -13.44 -3.77
C ASP A 20 -11.08 -11.93 -3.94
N ASP A 21 -12.30 -11.44 -3.71
CA ASP A 21 -12.66 -10.00 -3.79
C ASP A 21 -13.14 -9.41 -2.45
N GLU A 22 -13.06 -10.17 -1.36
CA GLU A 22 -13.53 -9.73 -0.05
C GLU A 22 -12.35 -9.32 0.84
N LEU A 23 -12.43 -8.12 1.42
CA LEU A 23 -11.46 -7.64 2.41
C LEU A 23 -11.61 -8.44 3.72
N LYS A 24 -10.63 -9.27 4.04
CA LYS A 24 -10.63 -10.14 5.23
C LYS A 24 -9.88 -9.56 6.41
N LEU A 25 -8.78 -8.85 6.14
CA LEU A 25 -7.95 -8.26 7.18
C LEU A 25 -7.47 -6.89 6.70
N ASN A 26 -7.55 -5.90 7.58
CA ASN A 26 -6.94 -4.60 7.38
C ASN A 26 -6.34 -4.13 8.70
N PHE A 27 -5.06 -3.77 8.70
CA PHE A 27 -4.42 -3.22 9.89
C PHE A 27 -3.37 -2.18 9.55
N VAL A 28 -3.12 -1.33 10.54
CA VAL A 28 -2.10 -0.29 10.50
C VAL A 28 -1.19 -0.47 11.70
N MET A 29 0.10 -0.21 11.51
CA MET A 29 1.09 -0.18 12.58
C MET A 29 2.17 0.88 12.30
N PRO A 30 2.84 1.43 13.32
CA PRO A 30 3.97 2.32 13.11
C PRO A 30 5.10 1.62 12.34
N THR A 31 5.65 2.29 11.31
CA THR A 31 6.83 1.77 10.57
C THR A 31 8.08 1.75 11.45
N GLY A 32 8.18 2.68 12.41
CA GLY A 32 9.38 2.85 13.22
C GLY A 32 10.58 3.29 12.39
N TRP A 33 11.79 2.96 12.86
CA TRP A 33 13.05 3.39 12.25
C TRP A 33 13.52 2.49 11.11
N SER A 34 13.00 1.25 11.00
CA SER A 34 13.46 0.26 10.02
C SER A 34 12.29 -0.37 9.26
N SER A 35 12.25 -0.09 7.95
CA SER A 35 11.30 -0.72 7.03
C SER A 35 11.48 -2.25 6.96
N VAL A 36 12.70 -2.76 7.17
CA VAL A 36 12.98 -4.20 7.19
C VAL A 36 12.38 -4.85 8.45
N GLU A 37 12.53 -4.22 9.62
CA GLU A 37 11.92 -4.73 10.85
C GLU A 37 10.39 -4.69 10.77
N SER A 38 9.83 -3.61 10.21
CA SER A 38 8.39 -3.53 9.97
C SER A 38 7.87 -4.59 9.01
N SER A 39 8.60 -4.86 7.92
CA SER A 39 8.30 -5.95 7.00
C SER A 39 8.29 -7.32 7.69
N ASN A 40 9.23 -7.59 8.61
CA ASN A 40 9.26 -8.84 9.37
C ASN A 40 8.07 -8.95 10.34
N ARG A 41 7.75 -7.88 11.07
CA ARG A 41 6.60 -7.84 11.98
C ARG A 41 5.27 -8.04 11.25
N ILE A 42 5.15 -7.51 10.03
CA ILE A 42 3.99 -7.75 9.16
C ILE A 42 3.89 -9.23 8.80
N ARG A 43 5.00 -9.88 8.42
CA ARG A 43 5.02 -11.31 8.11
C ARG A 43 4.61 -12.17 9.30
N GLU A 44 5.12 -11.86 10.49
CA GLU A 44 4.75 -12.55 11.73
C GLU A 44 3.26 -12.39 12.04
N ARG A 45 2.75 -11.15 11.96
CA ARG A 45 1.33 -10.89 12.20
C ARG A 45 0.42 -11.60 11.20
N LEU A 46 0.77 -11.62 9.91
CA LEU A 46 0.00 -12.36 8.90
C LEU A 46 -0.04 -13.86 9.22
N LYS A 47 1.08 -14.42 9.68
CA LYS A 47 1.16 -15.82 10.11
C LYS A 47 0.26 -16.10 11.32
N ASP A 48 0.23 -15.21 12.30
CA ASP A 48 -0.63 -15.33 13.50
C ASP A 48 -2.12 -15.28 13.14
N GLU A 49 -2.47 -14.53 12.08
CA GLU A 49 -3.82 -14.46 11.51
C GLU A 49 -4.14 -15.65 10.58
N GLY A 50 -3.24 -16.64 10.49
CA GLY A 50 -3.42 -17.85 9.68
C GLY A 50 -3.25 -17.64 8.17
N ILE A 51 -2.60 -16.54 7.76
CA ILE A 51 -2.34 -16.23 6.35
C ILE A 51 -0.92 -16.68 6.00
N ASP A 52 -0.82 -17.75 5.22
CA ASP A 52 0.45 -18.23 4.68
C ASP A 52 0.89 -17.34 3.51
N ILE A 53 2.04 -16.71 3.66
CA ILE A 53 2.57 -15.76 2.68
C ILE A 53 3.14 -16.45 1.45
N GLU A 54 3.55 -17.72 1.57
CA GLU A 54 4.08 -18.51 0.45
C GLU A 54 2.95 -18.93 -0.52
N GLU A 55 1.72 -19.06 0.00
CA GLU A 55 0.51 -19.38 -0.77
C GLU A 55 -0.28 -18.13 -1.21
N ALA A 56 0.16 -16.93 -0.79
CA ALA A 56 -0.49 -15.66 -1.10
C ALA A 56 0.18 -14.92 -2.26
N LYS A 57 -0.57 -14.02 -2.92
CA LYS A 57 0.00 -13.04 -3.86
C LYS A 57 0.25 -11.72 -3.15
N VAL A 58 1.53 -11.36 -3.04
CA VAL A 58 1.96 -10.19 -2.25
C VAL A 58 2.44 -9.06 -3.16
N VAL A 59 1.91 -7.86 -2.95
CA VAL A 59 2.39 -6.61 -3.58
C VAL A 59 2.82 -5.63 -2.50
N ALA A 60 4.02 -5.07 -2.65
CA ALA A 60 4.53 -4.05 -1.75
C ALA A 60 4.57 -2.66 -2.42
N THR A 61 4.24 -1.64 -1.64
CA THR A 61 4.28 -0.23 -2.00
C THR A 61 4.77 0.61 -0.82
N GLY A 62 4.79 1.94 -0.97
CA GLY A 62 5.38 2.84 0.00
C GLY A 62 6.88 3.08 -0.24
N TYR A 63 7.46 4.01 0.51
CA TYR A 63 8.90 4.25 0.59
C TYR A 63 9.69 2.97 0.93
N GLY A 64 9.16 2.17 1.86
CA GLY A 64 9.78 0.94 2.35
C GLY A 64 9.54 -0.30 1.48
N ARG A 65 8.89 -0.20 0.31
CA ARG A 65 8.49 -1.36 -0.51
C ARG A 65 9.62 -2.33 -0.84
N VAL A 66 10.84 -1.83 -1.00
CA VAL A 66 12.03 -2.65 -1.31
C VAL A 66 12.51 -3.47 -0.10
N SER A 67 12.02 -3.18 1.09
CA SER A 67 12.30 -3.92 2.33
C SER A 67 11.37 -5.13 2.54
N VAL A 68 10.52 -5.45 1.55
CA VAL A 68 9.60 -6.57 1.59
C VAL A 68 10.10 -7.68 0.65
N PRO A 69 11.04 -8.54 1.11
CA PRO A 69 11.71 -9.51 0.23
C PRO A 69 10.78 -10.62 -0.30
N TYR A 70 9.65 -10.83 0.38
CA TYR A 70 8.62 -11.80 -0.01
C TYR A 70 7.51 -11.18 -0.88
N ALA A 71 7.66 -9.92 -1.30
CA ALA A 71 6.74 -9.32 -2.27
C ALA A 71 7.00 -9.89 -3.67
N HIS A 72 5.94 -10.32 -4.34
CA HIS A 72 6.01 -10.79 -5.72
C HIS A 72 6.18 -9.62 -6.70
N LYS A 73 5.67 -8.44 -6.33
CA LYS A 73 5.84 -7.19 -7.10
C LYS A 73 6.01 -6.01 -6.15
N THR A 74 6.80 -5.04 -6.58
CA THR A 74 6.86 -3.71 -5.97
C THR A 74 6.26 -2.69 -6.93
N ILE A 75 5.36 -1.85 -6.42
CA ILE A 75 4.61 -0.86 -7.20
C ILE A 75 4.69 0.48 -6.48
N THR A 76 4.68 1.60 -7.21
CA THR A 76 4.70 2.93 -6.61
C THR A 76 3.41 3.21 -5.85
N GLU A 77 3.51 3.94 -4.74
CA GLU A 77 2.34 4.32 -3.93
C GLU A 77 1.38 5.18 -4.74
N ILE A 78 1.87 5.99 -5.67
CA ILE A 78 1.05 6.77 -6.61
C ILE A 78 0.08 5.85 -7.40
N THR A 79 0.61 4.74 -7.93
CA THR A 79 -0.21 3.78 -8.69
C THR A 79 -1.18 3.05 -7.77
N CYS A 80 -0.72 2.64 -6.58
CA CYS A 80 -1.57 1.94 -5.61
C CYS A 80 -2.70 2.82 -5.07
N HIS A 81 -2.43 4.09 -4.73
CA HIS A 81 -3.44 5.06 -4.34
C HIS A 81 -4.43 5.33 -5.47
N GLY A 82 -3.96 5.50 -6.70
CA GLY A 82 -4.84 5.66 -7.86
C GLY A 82 -5.77 4.46 -8.08
N LYS A 83 -5.22 3.23 -8.04
CA LYS A 83 -6.01 2.00 -8.18
C LYS A 83 -6.99 1.80 -7.02
N GLY A 84 -6.56 2.06 -5.79
CA GLY A 84 -7.43 1.98 -4.61
C GLY A 84 -8.57 3.00 -4.65
N ALA A 85 -8.28 4.24 -5.06
CA ALA A 85 -9.30 5.28 -5.22
C ALA A 85 -10.33 4.90 -6.28
N TYR A 86 -9.88 4.45 -7.45
CA TYR A 86 -10.79 3.99 -8.51
C TYR A 86 -11.65 2.81 -8.06
N TYR A 87 -11.08 1.83 -7.35
CA TYR A 87 -11.82 0.71 -6.79
C TYR A 87 -12.92 1.17 -5.82
N LEU A 88 -12.64 2.17 -4.97
CA LEU A 88 -13.60 2.66 -3.96
C LEU A 88 -14.67 3.58 -4.55
N THR A 89 -14.31 4.44 -5.51
CA THR A 89 -15.24 5.45 -6.04
C THR A 89 -16.01 4.97 -7.26
N GLY A 90 -15.41 4.06 -8.06
CA GLY A 90 -15.93 3.68 -9.37
C GLY A 90 -16.03 4.84 -10.37
N SER A 91 -15.41 6.00 -10.07
CA SER A 91 -15.52 7.21 -10.89
C SER A 91 -14.42 7.24 -11.95
N ASP A 92 -14.83 7.48 -13.19
CA ASP A 92 -13.92 7.68 -14.33
C ASP A 92 -13.03 8.91 -14.19
N LEU A 93 -13.36 9.85 -13.29
CA LEU A 93 -12.50 10.96 -12.93
C LEU A 93 -12.43 11.10 -11.41
N THR A 94 -11.24 10.91 -10.84
CA THR A 94 -10.99 11.03 -9.40
C THR A 94 -9.68 11.79 -9.15
N THR A 95 -9.68 12.70 -8.18
CA THR A 95 -8.45 13.31 -7.66
C THR A 95 -8.23 12.85 -6.23
N VAL A 96 -7.05 12.28 -5.97
CA VAL A 96 -6.59 11.89 -4.64
C VAL A 96 -5.64 12.96 -4.11
N VAL A 97 -5.90 13.44 -2.91
CA VAL A 97 -4.95 14.27 -2.14
C VAL A 97 -4.44 13.40 -1.00
N ASP A 98 -3.23 12.88 -1.16
CA ASP A 98 -2.53 12.04 -0.18
C ASP A 98 -1.65 12.94 0.70
N ILE A 99 -2.09 13.17 1.95
CA ILE A 99 -1.34 13.96 2.94
C ILE A 99 -0.60 12.98 3.85
N GLY A 100 0.66 12.71 3.52
CA GLY A 100 1.53 11.80 4.25
C GLY A 100 2.23 12.46 5.44
N GLY A 101 3.09 11.69 6.11
CA GLY A 101 3.88 12.18 7.23
C GLY A 101 5.14 12.97 6.84
N GLN A 102 5.57 12.89 5.58
CA GLN A 102 6.78 13.56 5.08
C GLN A 102 6.52 14.41 3.83
N ASP A 103 5.53 14.02 3.03
CA ASP A 103 5.22 14.65 1.76
C ASP A 103 3.71 14.71 1.55
N THR A 104 3.29 15.53 0.60
CA THR A 104 1.90 15.59 0.11
C THR A 104 1.88 15.34 -1.38
N LYS A 105 0.92 14.54 -1.84
CA LYS A 105 0.72 14.23 -3.26
C LYS A 105 -0.69 14.56 -3.71
N VAL A 106 -0.80 15.06 -4.93
CA VAL A 106 -2.06 15.20 -5.65
C VAL A 106 -1.97 14.30 -6.86
N ILE A 107 -2.90 13.35 -7.00
CA ILE A 107 -2.90 12.33 -8.04
C ILE A 107 -4.24 12.41 -8.76
N THR A 108 -4.22 12.59 -10.08
CA THR A 108 -5.41 12.56 -10.92
C THR A 108 -5.52 11.22 -11.62
N ILE A 109 -6.71 10.64 -11.57
CA ILE A 109 -7.06 9.36 -12.16
C ILE A 109 -8.16 9.60 -13.19
N GLU A 110 -7.94 9.13 -14.42
CA GLU A 110 -8.93 9.07 -15.49
C GLU A 110 -9.09 7.62 -15.97
N GLU A 111 -10.32 7.14 -16.07
CA GLU A 111 -10.67 5.77 -16.51
C GLU A 111 -9.85 4.69 -15.77
N GLY A 112 -9.63 4.89 -14.47
CA GLY A 112 -8.87 3.98 -13.61
C GLY A 112 -7.35 4.01 -13.81
N ASN A 113 -6.80 4.97 -14.56
CA ASN A 113 -5.38 5.15 -14.79
C ASN A 113 -4.89 6.49 -14.24
N VAL A 114 -3.69 6.51 -13.67
CA VAL A 114 -3.08 7.77 -13.22
C VAL A 114 -2.65 8.57 -14.45
N THR A 115 -3.21 9.78 -14.61
CA THR A 115 -2.90 10.68 -15.74
C THR A 115 -2.02 11.86 -15.35
N ASN A 116 -2.08 12.27 -14.08
CA ASN A 116 -1.25 13.36 -13.58
C ASN A 116 -0.88 13.14 -12.10
N PHE A 117 0.28 13.62 -11.69
CA PHE A 117 0.63 13.69 -10.27
C PHE A 117 1.56 14.87 -9.98
N ILE A 118 1.39 15.47 -8.81
CA ILE A 118 2.28 16.50 -8.25
C ILE A 118 2.61 16.08 -6.82
N MET A 119 3.86 16.28 -6.41
CA MET A 119 4.34 15.97 -5.07
C MET A 119 5.10 17.15 -4.50
N ASN A 120 4.88 17.43 -3.22
CA ASN A 120 5.71 18.34 -2.43
C ASN A 120 6.39 17.53 -1.32
N ASP A 121 7.70 17.40 -1.43
CA ASP A 121 8.57 16.62 -0.54
C ASP A 121 9.58 17.49 0.24
N LYS A 122 9.48 18.82 0.13
CA LYS A 122 10.46 19.76 0.73
C LYS A 122 9.94 20.52 1.96
N CYS A 123 8.65 20.81 2.00
CA CYS A 123 8.00 21.48 3.13
C CYS A 123 6.49 21.26 3.03
N ALA A 124 5.92 20.40 3.88
CA ALA A 124 4.47 20.24 3.99
C ALA A 124 3.86 21.41 4.79
#